data_AF-A0A356QTU0-F1
#
_entry.id   AF-A0A356QTU0-F1
#
_cell.length_a   1.000
_cell.length_b   1.000
_cell.length_c   1.000
_cell.angle_alpha   90.00
_cell.angle_beta   90.00
_cell.angle_gamma   90.00
#
_symmetry.space_group_name_H-M   'P 1'
#
loop_
_entity.id
_entity.type
_entity.pdbx_description
1 polymer ?
#
loop_
_entity_poly.entity_id
_entity_poly.type
_entity_poly.pdbx_seq_one_letter_code
_entity_poly.pdbx_strand_id
1 'polypeptide(L)'
;MQLADEDTLRLNVLATTALAIRIDEKTMSVEALTERQTHRIELKPTGNPDRYLRAVRESLSVFALGTRYPVFIRRWTRSGALETERLARLLRLGEAEAVVAVAASP
;
A
#
# COMPACT_ATOMS: atom_id res chain seq x y z
N MET A 1 -13.89 -4.84 6.45
CA MET A 1 -14.53 -5.36 5.22
C MET A 1 -13.52 -6.29 4.58
N GLN A 2 -13.94 -7.46 4.12
CA GLN A 2 -13.01 -8.44 3.57
C GLN A 2 -12.83 -8.15 2.07
N LEU A 3 -11.59 -8.18 1.59
CA LEU A 3 -11.30 -8.09 0.16
C LEU A 3 -11.80 -9.35 -0.55
N ALA A 4 -12.09 -9.26 -1.84
CA ALA A 4 -12.31 -10.46 -2.64
C ALA A 4 -11.04 -11.34 -2.58
N ASP A 5 -11.21 -12.65 -2.47
CA ASP A 5 -10.07 -13.58 -2.35
C ASP A 5 -9.13 -13.48 -3.56
N GLU A 6 -9.70 -13.30 -4.75
CA GLU A 6 -8.96 -13.07 -6.00
C GLU A 6 -8.13 -11.78 -5.95
N ASP A 7 -8.70 -10.67 -5.49
CA ASP A 7 -7.97 -9.40 -5.37
C ASP A 7 -6.89 -9.51 -4.30
N THR A 8 -7.16 -10.20 -3.19
CA THR A 8 -6.17 -10.45 -2.13
C THR A 8 -4.96 -11.21 -2.67
N LEU A 9 -5.19 -12.28 -3.42
CA LEU A 9 -4.12 -13.07 -4.03
C LEU A 9 -3.31 -12.22 -5.02
N ARG A 10 -3.98 -11.51 -5.93
CA ARG A 10 -3.31 -10.67 -6.94
C ARG A 10 -2.49 -9.57 -6.30
N LEU A 11 -3.01 -8.90 -5.27
CA LEU A 11 -2.30 -7.85 -4.54
C LEU A 11 -1.07 -8.40 -3.83
N ASN A 12 -1.15 -9.57 -3.20
CA ASN A 12 0.00 -10.19 -2.52
C ASN A 12 1.12 -10.57 -3.51
N VAL A 13 0.75 -11.14 -4.65
CA VAL A 13 1.71 -11.49 -5.71
C VAL A 13 2.36 -10.23 -6.30
N LEU A 14 1.54 -9.22 -6.61
CA LEU A 14 2.00 -7.95 -7.17
C LEU A 14 2.95 -7.23 -6.19
N ALA A 15 2.59 -7.17 -4.91
CA ALA A 15 3.38 -6.47 -3.91
C ALA A 15 4.77 -7.11 -3.71
N THR A 16 4.89 -8.42 -3.91
CA THR A 16 6.16 -9.16 -3.84
C THR A 16 7.14 -8.77 -4.94
N THR A 17 6.65 -8.44 -6.13
CA THR A 17 7.49 -8.11 -7.29
C THR A 17 7.57 -6.61 -7.59
N ALA A 18 6.73 -5.81 -6.92
CA ALA A 18 6.64 -4.37 -7.18
C ALA A 18 7.83 -3.57 -6.62
N LEU A 19 8.38 -2.73 -7.49
CA LEU A 19 9.26 -1.62 -7.14
C LEU A 19 8.47 -0.43 -6.62
N ALA A 20 7.30 -0.16 -7.21
CA ALA A 20 6.38 0.86 -6.75
C ALA A 20 4.93 0.42 -7.02
N ILE A 21 3.99 0.89 -6.19
CA ILE A 21 2.56 0.61 -6.27
C ILE A 21 1.82 1.95 -6.20
N ARG A 22 0.77 2.11 -7.00
CA ARG A 22 -0.13 3.27 -7.02
C ARG A 22 -1.56 2.76 -6.96
N ILE A 23 -2.38 3.35 -6.10
CA ILE A 23 -3.81 3.08 -6.05
C ILE A 23 -4.53 4.22 -6.75
N ASP A 24 -5.32 3.91 -7.77
CA ASP A 24 -6.17 4.86 -8.47
C ASP A 24 -7.61 4.70 -7.98
N GLU A 25 -8.02 5.62 -7.09
CA GLU A 25 -9.34 5.59 -6.45
C GLU A 25 -10.48 5.83 -7.45
N LYS A 26 -10.25 6.63 -8.51
CA LYS A 26 -11.28 6.97 -9.50
C LYS A 26 -11.62 5.80 -10.39
N THR A 27 -10.59 5.03 -10.77
CA THR A 27 -10.75 3.88 -11.67
C THR A 27 -10.84 2.56 -10.92
N MET A 28 -10.76 2.57 -9.58
CA MET A 28 -10.69 1.37 -8.74
C MET A 28 -9.65 0.38 -9.25
N SER A 29 -8.44 0.87 -9.52
CA SER A 29 -7.36 0.03 -10.02
C SER A 29 -6.05 0.25 -9.26
N VAL A 30 -5.24 -0.80 -9.19
CA VAL A 30 -3.90 -0.78 -8.60
C VAL A 30 -2.90 -0.98 -9.70
N GLU A 31 -1.98 -0.04 -9.84
CA GLU A 31 -0.86 -0.15 -10.76
C GLU A 31 0.41 -0.45 -9.97
N ALA A 32 1.22 -1.38 -10.44
CA ALA A 32 2.56 -1.56 -9.92
C ALA A 32 3.61 -1.51 -11.01
N LEU A 33 4.69 -0.82 -10.72
CA LEU A 33 5.91 -0.83 -11.50
C LEU A 33 6.76 -2.01 -11.04
N THR A 34 7.14 -2.89 -11.95
CA THR A 34 8.16 -3.92 -11.75
C THR A 34 9.41 -3.57 -12.56
N GLU A 35 10.49 -4.32 -12.41
CA GLU A 35 11.74 -4.09 -13.15
C GLU A 35 11.58 -4.12 -14.68
N ARG A 36 10.56 -4.83 -15.19
CA ARG A 36 10.39 -5.05 -16.64
C ARG A 36 9.17 -4.34 -17.23
N GLN A 37 8.12 -4.14 -16.43
CA GLN A 37 6.85 -3.60 -16.94
C GLN A 37 5.95 -3.05 -15.83
N THR A 38 4.94 -2.28 -16.24
CA THR A 38 3.84 -1.86 -15.37
C THR A 38 2.70 -2.87 -15.44
N HIS A 39 2.26 -3.34 -14.28
CA HIS A 39 1.10 -4.21 -14.13
C HIS A 39 -0.07 -3.40 -13.59
N ARG A 40 -1.27 -3.63 -14.12
CA ARG A 40 -2.51 -3.02 -13.64
C ARG A 40 -3.48 -4.11 -13.23
N ILE A 41 -4.01 -3.98 -12.02
CA ILE A 41 -5.08 -4.82 -11.47
C ILE A 41 -6.33 -3.95 -11.33
N GLU A 42 -7.40 -4.34 -11.99
CA GLU A 42 -8.72 -3.77 -11.71
C GLU A 42 -9.30 -4.44 -10.47
N LEU A 43 -9.61 -3.63 -9.46
CA LEU A 43 -10.22 -4.10 -8.21
C LEU A 43 -11.70 -4.38 -8.45
N LYS A 44 -12.18 -5.47 -7.85
CA LYS A 44 -13.59 -5.86 -7.90
C LYS A 44 -14.22 -5.66 -6.52
N PRO A 45 -14.62 -4.42 -6.18
CA PRO A 45 -15.11 -4.11 -4.84
C PRO A 45 -16.36 -4.92 -4.51
N THR A 46 -16.29 -5.68 -3.43
CA THR A 46 -17.46 -6.34 -2.84
C THR A 46 -18.08 -5.40 -1.81
N GLY A 47 -19.02 -4.56 -2.27
CA GLY A 47 -19.74 -3.60 -1.43
C GLY A 47 -19.25 -2.16 -1.58
N ASN A 48 -19.09 -1.44 -0.46
CA ASN A 48 -18.80 0.00 -0.49
C ASN A 48 -17.36 0.26 -0.98
N PRO A 49 -17.16 1.03 -2.07
CA PRO A 49 -15.84 1.22 -2.69
C PRO A 49 -14.82 1.92 -1.77
N ASP A 50 -15.23 2.90 -0.96
CA ASP A 50 -14.34 3.59 -0.01
C ASP A 50 -13.81 2.63 1.07
N ARG A 51 -14.69 1.78 1.60
CA ARG A 51 -14.30 0.73 2.56
C ARG A 51 -13.42 -0.32 1.92
N TYR A 52 -13.57 -0.56 0.61
CA TYR A 52 -12.76 -1.52 -0.14
C TYR A 52 -11.36 -0.99 -0.34
N LEU A 53 -11.23 0.27 -0.80
CA LEU A 53 -9.94 0.95 -0.93
C LEU A 53 -9.19 1.01 0.41
N ARG A 54 -9.90 1.24 1.52
CA ARG A 54 -9.30 1.18 2.86
C ARG A 54 -8.72 -0.22 3.16
N ALA A 55 -9.45 -1.29 2.84
CA ALA A 55 -8.98 -2.65 3.03
C ALA A 55 -7.78 -2.99 2.12
N VAL A 56 -7.75 -2.48 0.87
CA VAL A 56 -6.61 -2.61 -0.05
C VAL A 56 -5.36 -1.94 0.54
N ARG A 57 -5.49 -0.69 1.02
CA ARG A 57 -4.40 0.03 1.69
C ARG A 57 -3.88 -0.71 2.91
N GLU A 58 -4.79 -1.23 3.74
CA GLU A 58 -4.43 -2.03 4.91
C GLU A 58 -3.63 -3.27 4.51
N SER A 59 -4.05 -3.98 3.47
CA SER A 59 -3.37 -5.18 2.95
C SER A 59 -1.96 -4.87 2.42
N LEU A 60 -1.83 -3.87 1.55
CA LEU A 60 -0.53 -3.48 0.97
C LEU A 60 0.47 -2.98 2.03
N SER A 61 -0.04 -2.43 3.12
CA SER A 61 0.81 -1.91 4.19
C SER A 61 1.30 -3.00 5.14
N VAL A 62 0.47 -4.03 5.39
CA VAL A 62 0.94 -5.27 6.01
C VAL A 62 2.07 -5.86 5.19
N PHE A 63 1.96 -5.82 3.85
CA PHE A 63 3.02 -6.30 2.98
C PHE A 63 4.31 -5.44 3.06
N ALA A 64 4.19 -4.11 3.03
CA ALA A 64 5.35 -3.21 3.03
C ALA A 64 6.09 -3.17 4.38
N LEU A 65 5.35 -3.23 5.50
CA LEU A 65 5.89 -3.00 6.85
C LEU A 65 5.92 -4.26 7.73
N GLY A 66 5.25 -5.34 7.35
CA GLY A 66 5.04 -6.52 8.20
C GLY A 66 4.03 -6.30 9.34
N THR A 67 3.40 -5.11 9.42
CA THR A 67 2.44 -4.73 10.47
C THR A 67 1.24 -3.98 9.87
N ARG A 68 0.07 -4.02 10.54
CA ARG A 68 -1.19 -3.41 10.07
C ARG A 68 -1.06 -1.88 9.91
N TYR A 69 -1.57 -1.33 8.80
CA TYR A 69 -1.53 0.10 8.45
C TYR A 69 -1.98 1.00 9.61
N PRO A 70 -1.18 1.98 10.04
CA PRO A 70 -1.69 3.02 10.91
C PRO A 70 -2.55 3.97 10.07
N VAL A 71 -3.85 3.94 10.34
CA VAL A 71 -4.90 4.82 9.76
C VAL A 71 -4.56 6.32 9.85
N PHE A 72 -3.53 6.69 10.62
CA PHE A 72 -2.92 8.02 10.65
C PHE A 72 -1.40 7.90 10.82
N ILE A 73 -0.65 8.01 9.72
CA ILE A 73 0.83 8.10 9.75
C ILE A 73 1.33 9.28 10.62
N ARG A 74 0.50 10.33 10.79
CA ARG A 74 0.78 11.54 11.60
C ARG A 74 1.25 11.29 13.05
N ARG A 75 0.95 10.13 13.65
CA ARG A 75 1.31 9.83 15.05
C ARG A 75 2.57 8.98 15.20
N TRP A 76 3.09 8.40 14.11
CA TRP A 76 4.17 7.40 14.16
C TRP A 76 5.57 7.99 13.93
N THR A 77 5.65 9.15 13.30
CA THR A 77 6.88 9.96 13.11
C THR A 77 7.54 10.41 14.41
N ARG A 78 6.84 10.29 15.55
CA ARG A 78 7.42 10.60 16.87
C ARG A 78 8.18 9.44 17.51
N SER A 79 8.03 8.20 17.03
CA SER A 79 8.49 7.01 17.78
C SER A 79 9.88 6.49 17.39
N GLY A 80 10.53 7.02 16.35
CA GLY A 80 11.93 6.70 16.01
C GLY A 80 12.25 5.21 15.78
N ALA A 81 11.24 4.35 15.62
CA ALA A 81 11.38 2.89 15.72
C ALA A 81 11.44 2.19 14.35
N LEU A 82 11.60 2.93 13.25
CA LEU A 82 11.67 2.37 11.90
C LEU A 82 13.10 2.36 11.40
N GLU A 83 13.63 1.16 11.19
CA GLU A 83 14.87 0.98 10.45
C GLU A 83 14.72 1.50 9.01
N THR A 84 15.78 2.12 8.49
CA THR A 84 15.84 2.80 7.19
C THR A 84 15.34 1.94 6.01
N GLU A 85 15.52 0.62 6.06
CA GLU A 85 15.03 -0.32 5.04
C GLU A 85 13.50 -0.43 5.01
N ARG A 86 12.81 -0.33 6.16
CA ARG A 86 11.34 -0.35 6.22
C ARG A 86 10.75 0.97 5.72
N LEU A 87 11.44 2.08 5.95
CA LEU A 87 11.08 3.39 5.39
C LEU A 87 11.23 3.42 3.86
N ALA A 88 12.28 2.82 3.32
CA ALA A 88 12.45 2.69 1.87
C ALA A 88 11.33 1.83 1.23
N ARG A 89 10.83 0.79 1.93
CA ARG A 89 9.67 -0.01 1.48
C ARG A 89 8.35 0.76 1.52
N LEU A 90 8.19 1.70 2.46
CA LEU A 90 7.05 2.62 2.50
C LEU A 90 6.98 3.52 1.26
N LEU A 91 8.13 4.05 0.80
CA LEU A 91 8.17 4.88 -0.41
C LEU A 91 7.70 4.15 -1.67
N ARG A 92 7.77 2.81 -1.68
CA ARG A 92 7.23 2.01 -2.78
C ARG A 92 5.72 2.07 -2.88
N LEU A 93 4.99 2.49 -1.84
CA LEU A 93 3.53 2.58 -1.87
C LEU A 93 2.99 3.82 -2.61
N GLY A 94 3.86 4.77 -3.00
CA GLY A 94 3.49 5.92 -3.84
C GLY A 94 2.44 6.88 -3.23
N GLU A 95 2.03 6.67 -1.98
CA GLU A 95 1.05 7.51 -1.28
C GLU A 95 1.72 8.76 -0.68
N ALA A 96 0.98 9.88 -0.65
CA ALA A 96 1.47 11.14 -0.07
C ALA A 96 1.83 10.96 1.42
N GLU A 97 1.10 10.10 2.12
CA GLU A 97 1.37 9.76 3.50
C GLU A 97 2.71 9.03 3.69
N ALA A 98 3.12 8.18 2.74
CA ALA A 98 4.41 7.50 2.81
C ALA A 98 5.59 8.49 2.70
N VAL A 99 5.46 9.51 1.84
CA VAL A 99 6.46 10.59 1.71
C VAL A 99 6.57 11.38 3.01
N VAL A 100 5.43 11.72 3.63
CA VAL A 100 5.39 12.43 4.92
C VAL A 100 5.96 11.57 6.05
N ALA A 101 5.74 10.26 6.04
CA ALA A 101 6.32 9.33 7.02
C ALA A 101 7.85 9.34 6.97
N VAL A 102 8.44 9.27 5.77
CA VAL A 102 9.88 9.28 5.58
C VAL A 102 10.48 10.65 5.89
N ALA A 103 9.85 11.73 5.43
CA ALA A 103 10.34 13.09 5.67
C ALA A 103 10.31 13.50 7.15
N ALA A 104 9.48 12.85 7.97
CA ALA A 104 9.37 13.10 9.40
C ALA A 104 9.99 11.99 10.27
N SER A 105 10.73 11.05 9.68
CA SER A 105 11.66 10.19 10.41
C SER A 105 12.91 11.02 10.80
N PRO A 106 13.45 10.87 12.03
CA PRO A 106 14.64 11.60 12.47
C PRO A 106 15.90 11.24 11.68
#